data_AF-A0A8J7F4N6-F1
#
_entry.id   AF-A0A8J7F4N6-F1
#
_cell.length_a   1.000
_cell.length_b   1.000
_cell.length_c   1.000
_cell.angle_alpha   90.00
_cell.angle_beta   90.00
_cell.angle_gamma   90.00
#
_symmetry.space_group_name_H-M   'P 1'
#
loop_
_entity.id
_entity.type
_entity.pdbx_description
1 polymer ?
#
loop_
_entity_poly.entity_id
_entity_poly.type
_entity_poly.pdbx_seq_one_letter_code
_entity_poly.pdbx_strand_id
1 'polypeptide(L)'
;MTGGDNILNGGAGADQFWIATAEIPNSANIITDFTSGEDVLGIAGLGIGFDDLSITQQDNNTLIAANGSDLAILQGIAANSLSADNFTFA
;
A
#
# COMPACT_ATOMS: atom_id res chain seq x y z
N MET A 1 -15.88 2.74 13.22
CA MET A 1 -14.42 2.88 13.40
C MET A 1 -13.83 2.59 12.04
N THR A 2 -13.56 3.63 11.26
CA THR A 2 -12.84 3.55 10.00
C THR A 2 -11.39 3.17 10.34
N GLY A 3 -10.90 2.05 9.81
CA GLY A 3 -9.63 1.40 10.20
C GLY A 3 -8.36 2.17 9.83
N GLY A 4 -7.18 1.58 10.10
CA GLY A 4 -5.87 2.19 9.82
C GLY A 4 -4.86 1.91 10.94
N ASP A 5 -3.67 2.54 10.85
CA ASP A 5 -2.58 2.46 11.86
C ASP A 5 -2.12 1.03 12.21
N ASN A 6 -2.36 0.07 11.32
CA ASN A 6 -1.90 -1.30 11.51
C ASN A 6 -0.42 -1.40 11.13
N ILE A 7 0.35 -2.17 11.91
CA ILE A 7 1.69 -2.61 11.52
C ILE A 7 1.53 -4.00 10.89
N LEU A 8 1.83 -4.10 9.61
CA LEU A 8 1.67 -5.31 8.81
C LEU A 8 3.06 -5.90 8.48
N ASN A 9 3.14 -7.22 8.64
CA ASN A 9 4.30 -8.04 8.35
C ASN A 9 3.80 -9.34 7.70
N GLY A 10 4.27 -9.63 6.49
CA GLY A 10 3.87 -10.82 5.72
C GLY A 10 4.73 -12.04 6.07
N GLY A 11 6.02 -11.80 6.35
CA GLY A 11 7.00 -12.83 6.60
C GLY A 11 7.71 -13.24 5.33
N ALA A 12 7.72 -14.53 5.02
CA ALA A 12 8.42 -15.08 3.86
C ALA A 12 7.42 -15.68 2.89
N GLY A 13 7.65 -15.47 1.60
CA GLY A 13 6.76 -15.91 0.53
C GLY A 13 6.02 -14.73 -0.09
N ALA A 14 5.16 -15.04 -1.06
CA ALA A 14 4.34 -14.06 -1.76
C ALA A 14 3.09 -13.70 -0.94
N ASP A 15 3.14 -12.54 -0.29
CA ASP A 15 2.09 -12.04 0.58
C ASP A 15 1.22 -10.96 -0.08
N GLN A 16 0.00 -10.81 0.43
CA GLN A 16 -0.93 -9.77 -0.01
C GLN A 16 -1.30 -8.86 1.16
N PHE A 17 -0.98 -7.58 1.02
CA PHE A 17 -1.31 -6.56 2.02
C PHE A 17 -2.52 -5.74 1.56
N TRP A 18 -3.70 -6.01 2.12
CA TRP A 18 -4.91 -5.26 1.80
C TRP A 18 -4.97 -3.96 2.60
N ILE A 19 -4.55 -2.86 1.96
CA ILE A 19 -4.36 -1.55 2.61
C ILE A 19 -5.62 -0.68 2.60
N ALA A 20 -6.61 -1.03 1.77
CA ALA A 20 -7.93 -0.43 1.78
C ALA A 20 -8.98 -1.41 1.22
N THR A 21 -10.13 -1.52 1.89
CA THR A 21 -11.24 -2.37 1.47
C THR A 21 -12.56 -1.66 1.74
N ALA A 22 -13.34 -1.37 0.70
CA ALA A 22 -14.61 -0.63 0.70
C ALA A 22 -14.52 0.85 1.16
N GLU A 23 -13.55 1.20 2.00
CA GLU A 23 -13.30 2.56 2.47
C GLU A 23 -11.81 2.86 2.60
N ILE A 24 -11.47 4.15 2.55
CA ILE A 24 -10.12 4.67 2.79
C ILE A 24 -9.88 4.69 4.31
N PRO A 25 -8.74 4.19 4.82
CA PRO A 25 -8.43 4.23 6.24
C PRO A 25 -8.24 5.68 6.72
N ASN A 26 -8.54 5.96 8.00
CA ASN A 26 -8.31 7.30 8.56
C ASN A 26 -6.82 7.61 8.76
N SER A 27 -6.01 6.56 8.91
CA SER A 27 -4.57 6.62 9.08
C SER A 27 -3.90 5.56 8.23
N ALA A 28 -2.75 5.87 7.65
CA ALA A 28 -2.00 4.93 6.84
C ALA A 28 -1.63 3.66 7.61
N ASN A 29 -1.71 2.51 6.95
CA ASN A 29 -1.08 1.28 7.47
C ASN A 29 0.45 1.36 7.29
N ILE A 30 1.20 0.63 8.10
CA ILE A 30 2.67 0.55 8.01
C ILE A 30 3.05 -0.87 7.62
N ILE A 31 3.69 -1.04 6.46
CA ILE A 31 4.18 -2.34 5.99
C ILE A 31 5.70 -2.37 6.18
N THR A 32 6.18 -3.42 6.85
CA THR A 32 7.57 -3.47 7.38
C THR A 32 8.53 -4.33 6.56
N ASP A 33 8.02 -5.23 5.72
CA ASP A 33 8.81 -6.28 5.06
C ASP A 33 8.38 -6.53 3.60
N PHE A 34 7.76 -5.56 2.95
CA PHE A 34 7.32 -5.68 1.56
C PHE A 34 8.47 -6.01 0.60
N THR A 35 8.32 -7.06 -0.20
CA THR A 35 9.28 -7.50 -1.21
C THR A 35 8.73 -7.24 -2.61
N SER A 36 9.23 -6.19 -3.28
CA SER A 36 8.81 -5.87 -4.65
C SER A 36 9.14 -7.02 -5.62
N GLY A 37 8.15 -7.43 -6.41
CA GLY A 37 8.25 -8.55 -7.35
C GLY A 37 7.84 -9.90 -6.75
N GLU A 38 7.56 -9.97 -5.45
CA GLU A 38 7.03 -11.15 -4.76
C GLU A 38 5.68 -10.83 -4.09
N ASP A 39 5.61 -9.73 -3.35
CA ASP A 39 4.42 -9.27 -2.65
C ASP A 39 3.57 -8.30 -3.48
N VAL A 40 2.29 -8.20 -3.13
CA VAL A 40 1.36 -7.24 -3.72
C VAL A 40 0.56 -6.45 -2.68
N LEU A 41 0.24 -5.22 -3.04
CA LEU A 41 -0.64 -4.32 -2.29
C LEU A 41 -2.05 -4.40 -2.85
N GLY A 42 -3.00 -4.81 -2.01
CA GLY A 42 -4.40 -4.97 -2.36
C GLY A 42 -5.24 -3.74 -2.02
N ILE A 43 -6.05 -3.30 -2.99
CA ILE A 43 -7.06 -2.25 -2.80
C ILE A 43 -8.39 -2.77 -3.36
N ALA A 44 -9.44 -2.81 -2.54
CA ALA A 44 -10.74 -3.33 -2.96
C ALA A 44 -11.88 -2.32 -2.73
N GLY A 45 -12.86 -2.32 -3.62
CA GLY A 45 -14.16 -1.68 -3.39
C GLY A 45 -14.14 -0.14 -3.37
N LEU A 46 -13.05 0.49 -3.80
CA LEU A 46 -12.96 1.96 -3.94
C LEU A 46 -13.27 2.45 -5.36
N GLY A 47 -13.34 1.54 -6.35
CA GLY A 47 -13.55 1.90 -7.75
C GLY A 47 -12.39 2.68 -8.37
N ILE A 48 -11.18 2.50 -7.85
CA ILE A 48 -9.94 3.12 -8.32
C ILE A 48 -9.00 2.07 -8.93
N GLY A 49 -8.10 2.53 -9.80
CA GLY A 49 -7.00 1.74 -10.35
C GLY A 49 -5.62 2.30 -9.99
N PHE A 50 -4.58 1.75 -10.61
CA PHE A 50 -3.19 2.18 -10.38
C PHE A 50 -2.96 3.66 -10.73
N ASP A 51 -3.59 4.15 -11.80
CA ASP A 51 -3.44 5.54 -12.25
C ASP A 51 -4.04 6.57 -11.26
N ASP A 52 -4.89 6.12 -10.33
CA ASP A 52 -5.47 6.97 -9.27
C ASP A 52 -4.58 7.04 -8.02
N LEU A 53 -3.49 6.25 -7.97
CA LEU A 53 -2.58 6.22 -6.84
C LEU A 53 -1.51 7.31 -6.95
N SER A 54 -1.20 7.90 -5.80
CA SER A 54 0.01 8.70 -5.59
C SER A 54 1.04 7.85 -4.86
N ILE A 55 2.20 7.69 -5.48
CA ILE A 55 3.35 6.98 -4.94
C ILE A 55 4.47 8.00 -4.71
N THR A 56 4.72 8.33 -3.44
CA THR A 56 5.64 9.41 -3.06
C THR A 56 6.75 8.89 -2.15
N GLN A 57 8.01 9.20 -2.49
CA GLN A 57 9.15 8.92 -1.62
C GLN A 57 9.11 9.81 -0.37
N GLN A 58 9.29 9.23 0.81
CA GLN A 58 9.46 9.92 2.08
C GLN A 58 10.69 9.36 2.80
N ASP A 59 11.81 10.07 2.73
CA ASP A 59 13.11 9.57 3.21
C ASP A 59 13.44 8.19 2.63
N ASN A 60 13.54 7.15 3.48
CA ASN A 60 13.79 5.76 3.07
C ASN A 60 12.50 4.94 2.87
N ASN A 61 11.33 5.55 2.96
CA ASN A 61 10.04 4.90 2.88
C ASN A 61 9.24 5.39 1.67
N THR A 62 8.19 4.67 1.32
CA THR A 62 7.25 5.08 0.27
C THR A 62 5.85 5.25 0.85
N LEU A 63 5.23 6.39 0.60
CA LEU A 63 3.82 6.64 0.88
C LEU A 63 2.96 6.30 -0.34
N ILE A 64 1.94 5.50 -0.11
CA ILE A 64 0.85 5.20 -1.05
C ILE A 64 -0.39 5.96 -0.58
N ALA A 65 -0.93 6.80 -1.46
CA ALA A 65 -2.13 7.57 -1.21
C ALA A 65 -3.10 7.47 -2.39
N ALA A 66 -4.39 7.69 -2.13
CA ALA A 66 -5.43 7.80 -3.15
C ALA A 66 -6.43 8.88 -2.75
N ASN A 67 -6.94 9.64 -3.72
CA ASN A 67 -7.92 10.71 -3.47
C ASN A 67 -7.48 11.72 -2.38
N GLY A 68 -6.17 11.98 -2.29
CA GLY A 68 -5.59 12.89 -1.29
C GLY A 68 -5.57 12.36 0.15
N SER A 69 -5.79 11.06 0.34
CA SER A 69 -5.75 10.39 1.64
C SER A 69 -4.71 9.26 1.64
N ASP A 70 -4.02 9.09 2.76
CA ASP A 70 -2.95 8.13 2.90
C ASP A 70 -3.50 6.71 3.14
N LEU A 71 -3.00 5.73 2.38
CA LEU A 71 -3.41 4.33 2.48
C LEU A 71 -2.39 3.50 3.25
N ALA A 72 -1.11 3.63 2.88
CA ALA A 72 -0.03 2.85 3.47
C ALA A 72 1.34 3.51 3.32
N ILE A 73 2.23 3.19 4.26
CA ILE A 73 3.65 3.50 4.22
C ILE A 73 4.43 2.19 4.13
N LEU A 74 5.25 2.05 3.09
CA LEU A 74 6.18 0.93 2.93
C LEU A 74 7.54 1.33 3.50
N GLN A 75 8.00 0.63 4.53
CA GLN A 75 9.29 0.93 5.15
C GLN A 75 10.46 0.40 4.32
N GLY A 76 11.48 1.23 4.12
CA GLY A 76 12.70 0.80 3.41
C GLY A 76 12.53 0.59 1.90
N ILE A 77 11.36 0.90 1.33
CA ILE A 77 11.07 0.73 -0.09
C ILE A 77 11.23 2.05 -0.82
N ALA A 78 11.91 1.99 -1.96
CA ALA A 78 12.05 3.12 -2.86
C ALA A 78 10.82 3.22 -3.79
N ALA A 79 10.24 4.42 -3.91
CA ALA A 79 9.04 4.65 -4.69
C ALA A 79 9.24 4.28 -6.16
N ASN A 80 10.45 4.48 -6.69
CA ASN A 80 10.81 4.15 -8.07
C ASN A 80 11.01 2.64 -8.31
N SER A 81 11.00 1.80 -7.27
CA SER A 81 11.00 0.34 -7.39
C SER A 81 9.59 -0.25 -7.42
N LEU A 82 8.56 0.59 -7.32
CA LEU A 82 7.16 0.20 -7.42
C LEU A 82 6.63 0.47 -8.82
N SER A 83 5.80 -0.45 -9.29
CA SER A 83 5.10 -0.38 -10.56
C SER A 83 3.70 -0.95 -10.41
N ALA A 84 2.90 -0.93 -11.47
CA ALA A 84 1.55 -1.50 -11.47
C ALA A 84 1.53 -2.98 -11.06
N ASP A 85 2.60 -3.73 -11.32
CA ASP A 85 2.71 -5.16 -10.97
C ASP A 85 2.74 -5.41 -9.45
N ASN A 86 3.03 -4.38 -8.66
CA ASN A 86 3.02 -4.45 -7.20
C ASN A 86 1.62 -4.24 -6.59
N PHE A 87 0.60 -4.00 -7.41
CA PHE A 87 -0.74 -3.66 -6.95
C PHE A 87 -1.79 -4.60 -7.54
N THR A 88 -2.77 -4.96 -6.71
CA THR A 88 -3.95 -5.71 -7.13
C THR A 88 -5.20 -4.96 -6.72
N PHE A 89 -6.19 -4.94 -7.61
CA PHE A 89 -7.44 -4.21 -7.44
C PHE A 89 -8.63 -5.18 -7.52
N ALA A 90 -9.63 -4.98 -6.66
CA ALA A 90 -10.82 -5.84 -6.58
C ALA A 90 -12.13 -5.07 -6.38
#